data_AF-A0A1B0DC37-F1
#
_entry.id   AF-A0A1B0DC37-F1
#
_cell.length_a   1.000
_cell.length_b   1.000
_cell.length_c   1.000
_cell.angle_alpha   90.00
_cell.angle_beta   90.00
_cell.angle_gamma   90.00
#
_symmetry.space_group_name_H-M   'P 1'
#
loop_
_entity.id
_entity.type
_entity.pdbx_description
1 polymer ?
#
loop_
_entity_poly.entity_id
_entity_poly.type
_entity_poly.pdbx_seq_one_letter_code
_entity_poly.pdbx_strand_id
1 'polypeptide(L)'
;MSGKLVLLLVMVCLKGMAWGANWDHAVDFNENFRLLWTVRGAEITMEIQAKTLGYVGVGFSEDGTLSGADMAIGWVDQGQPYFQNRSSNSFGMISPQWVPSFSHLRLHLGSQDIPSHKQGIEKLHGECR
;
A
#
# COMPACT_ATOMS: atom_id res chain seq x y z
N MET A 1 -32.63 21.42 27.89
CA MET A 1 -31.51 20.47 27.71
C MET A 1 -30.23 21.28 27.79
N SER A 2 -29.41 21.03 28.82
CA SER A 2 -28.29 21.90 29.17
C SER A 2 -27.18 21.83 28.11
N GLY A 3 -26.65 22.98 27.68
CA GLY A 3 -25.61 23.08 26.65
C GLY A 3 -24.32 22.31 26.97
N LYS A 4 -24.13 21.92 28.24
CA LYS A 4 -23.07 21.00 28.68
C LYS A 4 -23.21 19.60 28.06
N LEU A 5 -24.44 19.12 27.84
CA LEU A 5 -24.72 17.82 27.24
C LEU A 5 -24.42 17.82 25.74
N VAL A 6 -24.73 18.93 25.05
CA VAL A 6 -24.41 19.12 23.62
C VAL A 6 -22.90 19.21 23.41
N LEU A 7 -22.19 19.95 24.26
CA LEU A 7 -20.73 20.08 24.17
C LEU A 7 -20.01 18.75 24.44
N LEU A 8 -20.50 17.94 25.38
CA LEU A 8 -19.96 16.61 25.64
C LEU A 8 -20.16 15.66 24.44
N LEU A 9 -21.31 15.72 23.78
CA LEU A 9 -21.61 14.90 22.61
C LEU A 9 -20.69 15.25 21.42
N VAL A 10 -20.48 16.54 21.16
CA VAL A 10 -19.56 17.02 20.09
C VAL A 10 -18.12 16.58 20.35
N MET A 11 -17.65 16.61 21.60
CA MET A 11 -16.31 16.17 21.98
C MET A 11 -16.12 14.65 21.88
N VAL A 12 -17.17 13.86 22.10
CA VAL A 12 -17.14 12.40 21.87
C VAL A 12 -17.08 12.09 20.37
N CYS A 13 -17.79 12.85 19.53
CA CYS A 13 -17.74 12.67 18.07
C CYS A 13 -16.37 13.04 17.46
N LEU A 14 -15.68 14.06 17.98
CA LEU A 14 -14.35 14.48 17.48
C LEU A 14 -13.21 13.51 17.82
N LYS A 15 -13.36 12.67 18.85
CA LYS A 15 -12.35 11.66 19.22
C LYS A 15 -12.46 10.36 18.40
N GLY A 16 -13.55 10.20 17.65
CA GLY A 16 -13.91 8.94 16.96
C GLY A 16 -13.34 8.77 15.55
N MET A 17 -12.66 9.77 14.97
CA MET A 17 -12.18 9.69 13.58
C MET A 17 -10.66 9.92 13.48
N ALA A 18 -9.89 8.93 13.91
CA ALA A 18 -8.51 8.77 13.45
C ALA A 18 -8.14 7.30 13.44
N TRP A 19 -8.81 6.50 12.60
CA TRP A 19 -8.25 5.23 12.14
C TRP A 19 -7.20 5.52 11.07
N GLY A 20 -6.11 6.17 11.48
CA GLY A 20 -4.87 6.09 10.72
C GLY A 20 -4.25 4.73 10.98
N ALA A 21 -3.81 4.03 9.94
CA ALA A 21 -3.00 2.83 10.12
C ALA A 21 -1.76 3.19 10.95
N ASN A 22 -1.57 2.56 12.10
CA ASN A 22 -0.31 2.63 12.85
C ASN A 22 0.67 1.65 12.21
N TRP A 23 1.74 2.19 11.64
CA TRP A 23 2.83 1.43 11.03
C TRP A 23 3.87 1.09 12.09
N ASP A 24 4.24 -0.19 12.21
CA ASP A 24 5.25 -0.63 13.18
C ASP A 24 6.67 -0.32 12.70
N HIS A 25 6.86 -0.29 11.38
CA HIS A 25 8.15 -0.12 10.74
C HIS A 25 8.05 0.87 9.57
N ALA A 26 9.15 1.60 9.34
CA ALA A 26 9.31 2.48 8.20
C ALA A 26 10.78 2.55 7.78
N VAL A 27 10.99 2.61 6.47
CA VAL A 27 12.30 2.84 5.85
C VAL A 27 12.14 3.91 4.77
N ASP A 28 12.96 4.96 4.89
CA ASP A 28 13.13 5.98 3.86
C ASP A 28 14.36 5.64 3.03
N PHE A 29 14.15 5.26 1.77
CA PHE A 29 15.27 4.98 0.85
C PHE A 29 15.87 6.29 0.32
N ASN A 30 15.01 7.28 0.06
CA ASN A 30 15.34 8.66 -0.27
C ASN A 30 14.09 9.56 -0.12
N GLU A 31 14.20 10.84 -0.46
CA GLU A 31 13.12 11.84 -0.39
C GLU A 31 11.88 11.57 -1.30
N ASN A 32 12.02 10.61 -2.20
CA ASN A 32 11.02 10.23 -3.20
C ASN A 32 10.49 8.80 -2.99
N PHE A 33 11.04 8.01 -2.07
CA PHE A 33 10.65 6.62 -1.88
C PHE A 33 10.70 6.21 -0.41
N ARG A 34 9.52 5.88 0.13
CA ARG A 34 9.31 5.39 1.50
C ARG A 34 8.52 4.09 1.48
N LEU A 35 8.93 3.15 2.33
CA LEU A 35 8.21 1.91 2.60
C LEU A 35 7.81 1.90 4.08
N LEU A 36 6.54 1.66 4.37
CA LEU A 36 6.03 1.41 5.71
C LEU A 36 5.41 0.01 5.76
N TRP A 37 5.51 -0.66 6.90
CA TRP A 37 4.86 -1.95 7.06
C TRP A 37 4.56 -2.29 8.52
N THR A 38 3.66 -3.25 8.65
CA THR A 38 3.19 -3.80 9.91
C THR A 38 2.98 -5.30 9.73
N VAL A 39 3.38 -6.10 10.70
CA VAL A 39 3.17 -7.56 10.69
C VAL A 39 2.14 -7.93 11.74
N ARG A 40 1.13 -8.72 11.34
CA ARG A 40 0.05 -9.19 12.21
C ARG A 40 -0.14 -10.70 12.00
N GLY A 41 0.41 -11.50 12.92
CA GLY A 41 0.38 -12.96 12.78
C GLY A 41 1.19 -13.40 11.56
N ALA A 42 0.53 -14.09 10.62
CA ALA A 42 1.13 -14.51 9.36
C ALA A 42 0.99 -13.46 8.23
N GLU A 43 0.28 -12.35 8.48
CA GLU A 43 0.02 -11.34 7.47
C GLU A 43 0.97 -10.15 7.60
N ILE A 44 1.50 -9.68 6.47
CA ILE A 44 2.22 -8.39 6.39
C ILE A 44 1.37 -7.40 5.60
N THR A 45 1.20 -6.21 6.15
CA THR A 45 0.57 -5.07 5.48
C THR A 45 1.65 -4.04 5.18
N MET A 46 1.69 -3.54 3.93
CA MET A 46 2.66 -2.52 3.51
C MET A 46 1.99 -1.27 2.95
N GLU A 47 2.72 -0.17 2.95
CA GLU A 47 2.43 1.05 2.20
C GLU A 47 3.71 1.53 1.51
N ILE A 48 3.69 1.63 0.19
CA ILE A 48 4.78 2.25 -0.57
C ILE A 48 4.33 3.64 -1.02
N GLN A 49 5.12 4.65 -0.66
CA GLN A 49 4.96 6.02 -1.10
C GLN A 49 6.10 6.36 -2.06
N ALA A 50 5.78 6.65 -3.32
CA ALA A 50 6.75 6.90 -4.36
C ALA A 50 6.37 8.08 -5.26
N LYS A 51 7.29 9.04 -5.41
CA LYS A 51 7.19 10.11 -6.40
C LYS A 51 7.89 9.66 -7.68
N THR A 52 7.13 9.17 -8.64
CA THR A 52 7.63 8.71 -9.94
C THR A 52 6.63 9.02 -11.05
N LEU A 53 7.12 9.20 -12.28
CA LEU A 53 6.29 9.30 -13.50
C LEU A 53 5.96 7.92 -14.10
N GLY A 54 6.57 6.86 -13.56
CA GLY A 54 6.40 5.48 -14.04
C GLY A 54 5.58 4.63 -13.10
N TYR A 55 5.98 3.37 -12.99
CA TYR A 55 5.37 2.38 -12.10
C TYR A 55 6.29 2.08 -10.91
N VAL A 56 5.72 1.48 -9.86
CA VAL A 56 6.46 0.87 -8.75
C VAL A 56 6.06 -0.59 -8.66
N GLY A 57 7.05 -1.46 -8.48
CA GLY A 57 6.86 -2.88 -8.25
C GLY A 57 7.47 -3.33 -6.93
N VAL A 58 6.82 -4.27 -6.26
CA VAL A 58 7.35 -4.99 -5.08
C VAL A 58 7.18 -6.49 -5.33
N GLY A 59 8.16 -7.29 -4.89
CA GLY A 59 8.16 -8.75 -5.05
C GLY A 59 8.61 -9.45 -3.78
N PHE A 60 8.05 -10.65 -3.56
CA PHE A 60 8.37 -11.53 -2.43
C PHE A 60 8.93 -12.84 -2.96
N SER A 61 10.07 -13.25 -2.43
CA SER A 61 10.75 -14.51 -2.73
C SER A 61 11.48 -15.01 -1.49
N GLU A 62 11.84 -16.29 -1.49
CA GLU A 62 12.54 -16.91 -0.37
C GLU A 62 13.96 -16.35 -0.15
N ASP A 63 14.63 -15.95 -1.23
CA ASP A 63 16.03 -15.53 -1.21
C ASP A 63 16.23 -14.02 -1.44
N GLY A 64 15.15 -13.26 -1.57
CA GLY A 64 15.17 -11.83 -1.87
C GLY A 64 15.53 -11.47 -3.31
N THR A 65 15.72 -12.46 -4.19
CA THR A 65 15.88 -12.23 -5.63
C THR A 65 14.53 -12.10 -6.32
N LEU A 66 14.53 -11.70 -7.59
CA LEU A 66 13.31 -11.76 -8.39
C LEU A 66 13.00 -13.18 -8.88
N SER A 67 13.80 -14.21 -8.61
CA SER A 67 13.52 -15.55 -9.10
C SER A 67 12.30 -16.15 -8.39
N GLY A 68 11.29 -16.56 -9.16
CA GLY A 68 10.09 -17.20 -8.62
C GLY A 68 9.28 -16.32 -7.65
N ALA A 69 9.38 -15.00 -7.79
CA ALA A 69 8.79 -14.04 -6.89
C ALA A 69 7.30 -13.78 -7.20
N ASP A 70 6.50 -13.62 -6.16
CA ASP A 70 5.15 -13.08 -6.23
C ASP A 70 5.19 -11.56 -6.14
N MET A 71 4.58 -10.88 -7.09
CA MET A 71 4.79 -9.45 -7.31
C MET A 71 3.49 -8.67 -7.39
N ALA A 72 3.55 -7.41 -6.94
CA ALA A 72 2.56 -6.40 -7.25
C ALA A 72 3.21 -5.21 -7.95
N ILE A 73 2.51 -4.68 -8.95
CA ILE A 73 2.93 -3.49 -9.69
C ILE A 73 1.79 -2.48 -9.63
N GLY A 74 2.12 -1.22 -9.35
CA GLY A 74 1.18 -0.10 -9.41
C GLY A 74 1.69 1.09 -10.21
N TRP A 75 0.76 1.90 -10.70
CA TRP A 75 1.02 3.17 -11.39
C TRP A 75 -0.17 4.11 -11.24
N VAL A 76 0.05 5.38 -11.56
CA VAL A 76 -1.01 6.37 -11.68
C VAL A 76 -1.11 6.75 -13.14
N ASP A 77 -2.31 6.70 -13.70
CA ASP A 77 -2.61 7.20 -15.04
C ASP A 77 -3.79 8.15 -14.95
N GLN A 78 -3.61 9.39 -15.44
CA GLN A 78 -4.60 10.47 -15.36
C GLN A 78 -5.17 10.73 -13.95
N GLY A 79 -4.34 10.59 -12.91
CA GLY A 79 -4.75 10.75 -11.51
C GLY A 79 -5.52 9.55 -10.93
N GLN A 80 -5.79 8.52 -11.75
CA GLN A 80 -6.37 7.27 -11.32
C GLN A 80 -5.25 6.28 -10.99
N PRO A 81 -5.21 5.72 -9.78
CA PRO A 81 -4.30 4.62 -9.44
C PRO A 81 -4.76 3.28 -10.03
N TYR A 82 -3.79 2.48 -10.47
CA TYR A 82 -3.96 1.13 -11.03
C TYR A 82 -2.98 0.17 -10.39
N PHE A 83 -3.39 -1.09 -10.24
CA PHE A 83 -2.51 -2.15 -9.76
C PHE A 83 -2.77 -3.49 -10.41
N GLN A 84 -1.72 -4.32 -10.47
CA GLN A 84 -1.82 -5.68 -10.96
C GLN A 84 -0.88 -6.62 -10.20
N ASN A 85 -1.38 -7.83 -9.92
CA ASN A 85 -0.56 -8.94 -9.48
C ASN A 85 0.21 -9.53 -10.67
N ARG A 86 1.44 -9.94 -10.39
CA ARG A 86 2.39 -10.55 -11.31
C ARG A 86 3.17 -11.64 -10.59
N SER A 87 3.84 -12.48 -11.36
CA SER A 87 4.88 -13.36 -10.84
C SER A 87 6.03 -13.37 -11.81
N SER A 88 7.19 -13.82 -11.35
CA SER A 88 8.35 -14.07 -12.18
C SER A 88 8.67 -15.55 -12.28
N ASN A 89 9.38 -15.93 -13.33
CA ASN A 89 9.89 -17.30 -13.47
C ASN A 89 11.20 -17.49 -12.67
N SER A 90 11.77 -18.69 -12.73
CA SER A 90 13.04 -19.06 -12.09
C SER A 90 14.28 -18.30 -12.60
N PHE A 91 14.12 -17.48 -13.64
CA PHE A 91 15.17 -16.61 -14.18
C PHE A 91 14.94 -15.14 -13.80
N GLY A 92 13.94 -14.85 -12.95
CA GLY A 92 13.58 -13.49 -12.55
C GLY A 92 12.82 -12.70 -13.61
N MET A 93 12.37 -13.32 -14.70
CA MET A 93 11.62 -12.63 -15.74
C MET A 93 10.15 -12.55 -15.34
N ILE A 94 9.63 -11.31 -15.28
CA ILE A 94 8.22 -11.04 -14.95
C ILE A 94 7.32 -11.59 -16.05
N SER A 95 6.36 -12.41 -15.66
CA SER A 95 5.40 -13.02 -16.57
C SER A 95 4.47 -11.95 -17.18
N PRO A 96 4.26 -11.95 -18.52
CA PRO A 96 3.39 -10.99 -19.17
C PRO A 96 1.91 -11.26 -18.89
N GLN A 97 1.56 -12.48 -18.46
CA GLN A 97 0.18 -12.89 -18.25
C GLN A 97 -0.29 -12.56 -16.83
N TRP A 98 -1.55 -12.14 -16.71
CA TRP A 98 -2.23 -12.08 -15.42
C TRP A 98 -2.35 -13.51 -14.88
N VAL A 99 -1.85 -13.76 -13.67
CA VAL A 99 -1.90 -15.10 -13.07
C VAL A 99 -2.88 -15.11 -11.89
N PRO A 100 -4.09 -15.69 -12.07
CA PRO A 100 -5.14 -15.68 -11.04
C PRO A 100 -4.79 -16.42 -9.75
N SER A 101 -3.81 -17.34 -9.79
CA SER A 101 -3.60 -18.36 -8.75
C SER A 101 -2.61 -17.96 -7.65
N PHE A 102 -1.93 -16.81 -7.73
CA PHE A 102 -1.03 -16.35 -6.66
C PHE A 102 -1.78 -15.49 -5.63
N SER A 103 -2.84 -16.08 -5.06
CA SER A 103 -3.80 -15.42 -4.18
C SER A 103 -3.26 -15.18 -2.76
N HIS A 104 -1.96 -14.96 -2.60
CA HIS A 104 -1.38 -14.56 -1.33
C HIS A 104 -1.26 -13.04 -1.21
N LEU A 105 -1.21 -12.31 -2.33
CA LEU A 105 -1.08 -10.86 -2.36
C LEU A 105 -2.41 -10.17 -2.67
N ARG A 106 -2.99 -9.47 -1.68
CA ARG A 106 -4.19 -8.67 -1.84
C ARG A 106 -3.85 -7.19 -1.88
N LEU A 107 -4.32 -6.50 -2.92
CA LEU A 107 -4.05 -5.09 -3.14
C LEU A 107 -5.24 -4.22 -2.74
N HIS A 108 -4.99 -3.21 -1.91
CA HIS A 108 -5.99 -2.20 -1.55
C HIS A 108 -5.59 -0.81 -2.01
N LEU A 109 -6.58 -0.02 -2.42
CA LEU A 109 -6.43 1.43 -2.53
C LEU A 109 -6.55 2.04 -1.15
N GLY A 110 -5.51 2.70 -0.68
CA GLY A 110 -5.59 3.42 0.58
C GLY A 110 -6.42 4.70 0.45
N SER A 111 -7.46 4.85 1.27
CA SER A 111 -8.21 6.09 1.39
C SER A 111 -7.51 7.06 2.36
N GLN A 112 -6.71 7.97 1.82
CA GLN A 112 -6.35 9.23 2.46
C GLN A 112 -6.48 10.31 1.39
N ASP A 113 -7.02 11.48 1.75
CA ASP A 113 -7.26 12.58 0.81
C ASP A 113 -5.97 12.98 0.09
N ILE A 114 -5.81 12.51 -1.16
CA ILE A 114 -4.65 12.78 -2.01
C ILE A 114 -4.80 14.18 -2.59
N PRO A 115 -3.95 15.16 -2.23
CA PRO A 115 -4.00 16.47 -2.85
C PRO A 115 -3.66 16.34 -4.34
N SER A 116 -4.53 16.86 -5.21
CA SER A 116 -4.46 16.73 -6.69
C SER A 116 -3.15 17.20 -7.34
N HIS A 117 -2.26 17.86 -6.61
CA HIS A 117 -0.96 18.33 -7.10
C HIS A 117 0.19 17.31 -6.89
N LYS A 118 -0.06 16.16 -6.25
CA LYS A 118 0.95 15.11 -6.08
C LYS A 118 0.68 13.92 -7.01
N GLN A 119 1.38 13.89 -8.14
CA GLN A 119 1.16 12.92 -9.22
C GLN A 119 1.95 11.59 -9.06
N GLY A 120 2.21 11.13 -7.83
CA GLY A 120 2.97 9.88 -7.58
C GLY A 120 2.08 8.71 -7.16
N ILE A 121 2.61 7.48 -7.22
CA ILE A 121 1.99 6.33 -6.55
C ILE A 121 2.21 6.52 -5.06
N GLU A 122 1.25 7.15 -4.41
CA GLU A 122 1.42 7.51 -3.00
C GLU A 122 1.09 6.36 -2.06
N LYS A 123 0.40 5.30 -2.54
CA LYS A 123 0.01 4.17 -1.69
C LYS A 123 -0.22 2.88 -2.47
N LEU A 124 0.71 1.94 -2.32
CA LEU A 124 0.53 0.52 -2.63
C LEU A 124 0.27 -0.23 -1.34
N HIS A 125 -0.96 -0.68 -1.12
CA HIS A 125 -1.27 -1.54 0.02
C HIS A 125 -1.29 -2.99 -0.44
N GLY A 126 -0.39 -3.81 0.09
CA GLY A 126 -0.34 -5.26 -0.13
C GLY A 126 -0.49 -6.00 1.19
N GLU A 127 -1.40 -6.98 1.24
CA GLU A 127 -1.43 -8.01 2.28
C GLU A 127 -0.84 -9.30 1.71
N CYS A 128 0.21 -9.85 2.33
CA CYS A 128 0.75 -11.17 1.98
C CYS A 128 0.38 -12.19 3.07
N ARG A 129 -0.09 -13.38 2.68
CA ARG A 129 -0.52 -14.48 3.57
C ARG A 129 0.40 -15.70 3.50
#